data_AF-A0AA88DX76-F1
#
_entry.id   AF-A0AA88DX76-F1
#
_cell.length_a   1.000
_cell.length_b   1.000
_cell.length_c   1.000
_cell.angle_alpha   90.00
_cell.angle_beta   90.00
_cell.angle_gamma   90.00
#
_symmetry.space_group_name_H-M   'P 1'
#
loop_
_entity.id
_entity.type
_entity.pdbx_description
1 polymer ?
#
loop_
_entity_poly.entity_id
_entity_poly.type
_entity_poly.pdbx_seq_one_letter_code
_entity_poly.pdbx_strand_id
1 'polypeptide(L)' 'MGVFTTTEEYICPIPPARLFKAFVLDSHNLIPKIMPQAIKSIEIIQGDGRAAGSIKQINVAEGM' A
#
# COMPACT_ATOMS: atom_id res chain seq x y z
N MET A 1 -15.49 -1.28 -24.59
CA MET A 1 -14.70 -0.81 -23.43
C MET A 1 -13.26 -1.23 -23.65
N GLY A 2 -12.30 -0.30 -23.49
CA GLY A 2 -10.87 -0.60 -23.64
C GLY A 2 -10.22 -0.87 -22.28
N VAL A 3 -9.26 -1.78 -22.25
CA VAL A 3 -8.40 -2.05 -21.08
C VAL A 3 -6.98 -1.69 -21.48
N PHE A 4 -6.31 -0.89 -20.67
CA PHE A 4 -4.90 -0.57 -20.81
C PHE A 4 -4.12 -1.31 -19.72
N THR A 5 -3.07 -2.03 -20.12
CA THR A 5 -2.23 -2.82 -19.21
C THR A 5 -0.79 -2.34 -19.34
N THR A 6 -0.17 -2.02 -18.21
CA THR A 6 1.25 -1.66 -18.10
C THR A 6 1.93 -2.63 -17.13
N THR A 7 3.12 -3.11 -17.49
CA THR A 7 3.92 -4.04 -16.66
C THR A 7 5.27 -3.41 -16.38
N GLU A 8 5.66 -3.38 -15.11
CA GLU A 8 6.94 -2.86 -14.63
C GLU A 8 7.62 -3.89 -13.72
N GLU A 9 8.94 -4.00 -13.83
CA GLU A 9 9.76 -4.89 -13.00
C GLU A 9 10.93 -4.13 -12.40
N TYR A 10 11.21 -4.37 -11.12
CA TYR A 10 12.30 -3.76 -10.39
C TYR A 10 13.09 -4.82 -9.62
N ILE A 11 14.43 -4.72 -9.65
CA ILE A 11 15.30 -5.61 -8.86
C ILE A 11 15.37 -5.05 -7.44
N CYS A 12 14.95 -5.86 -6.47
CA CYS A 12 15.01 -5.52 -5.05
C CYS A 12 15.92 -6.51 -4.30
N PRO A 13 16.86 -6.03 -3.45
CA PRO A 13 17.70 -6.92 -2.63
C PRO A 13 16.93 -7.55 -1.46
N ILE A 14 15.70 -7.09 -1.21
CA ILE A 14 14.86 -7.56 -0.10
C ILE A 14 14.07 -8.80 -0.55
N PRO A 15 14.02 -9.88 0.24
CA PRO A 15 13.26 -11.08 -0.09
C PRO A 15 11.77 -10.79 -0.37
N PRO A 16 11.14 -11.47 -1.35
CA PRO A 16 9.76 -11.22 -1.75
C PRO A 16 8.75 -11.28 -0.59
N ALA A 17 8.89 -12.23 0.32
CA ALA A 17 7.98 -12.38 1.47
C ALA A 17 8.00 -11.15 2.40
N ARG A 18 9.16 -10.52 2.58
CA ARG A 18 9.26 -9.30 3.39
C ARG A 18 8.66 -8.11 2.67
N LEU A 19 8.88 -7.97 1.36
CA LEU A 19 8.28 -6.91 0.55
C LEU A 19 6.76 -7.01 0.55
N PHE A 20 6.21 -8.20 0.31
CA PHE A 20 4.76 -8.41 0.33
C PHE A 20 4.15 -8.07 1.70
N LYS A 21 4.80 -8.51 2.78
CA LYS A 21 4.34 -8.17 4.13
C LYS A 21 4.38 -6.65 4.39
N ALA A 22 5.45 -5.98 3.98
CA ALA A 22 5.64 -4.55 4.18
C ALA A 22 4.68 -3.68 3.36
N PHE A 23 4.54 -3.96 2.06
CA PHE A 23 3.82 -3.11 1.11
C PHE A 23 2.36 -3.50 0.88
N VAL A 24 1.95 -4.73 1.22
CA VAL A 24 0.57 -5.20 1.01
C VAL A 24 -0.14 -5.44 2.34
N LEU A 25 0.45 -6.28 3.20
CA LEU A 25 -0.22 -6.70 4.44
C LEU A 25 -0.17 -5.62 5.54
N ASP A 26 1.00 -5.02 5.76
CA ASP A 26 1.27 -4.06 6.84
C ASP A 26 1.46 -2.62 6.34
N SER A 27 1.04 -2.36 5.10
CA SER A 27 1.19 -1.04 4.47
C SER A 27 0.56 0.09 5.25
N HIS A 28 -0.57 -0.19 5.91
CA HIS A 28 -1.31 0.79 6.69
C HIS A 28 -0.50 1.37 7.87
N ASN A 29 0.43 0.60 8.41
CA ASN A 29 1.32 1.01 9.49
C ASN A 29 2.66 1.54 8.96
N LEU A 30 3.21 0.90 7.91
CA LEU A 30 4.55 1.19 7.43
C LEU A 30 4.60 2.43 6.51
N ILE A 31 3.65 2.58 5.58
CA ILE A 31 3.69 3.63 4.57
C ILE A 31 3.60 5.04 5.15
N PRO A 32 2.68 5.34 6.11
CA PRO A 32 2.66 6.66 6.76
C PRO A 32 3.96 6.99 7.51
N LYS A 33 4.74 5.98 7.94
CA LYS A 33 6.03 6.18 8.61
C LYS A 33 7.17 6.43 7.64
N ILE A 34 7.13 5.81 6.46
CA ILE A 34 8.15 6.00 5.41
C ILE A 34 7.94 7.33 4.69
N MET A 35 6.69 7.72 4.46
CA MET A 35 6.34 8.94 3.72
C MET A 35 5.32 9.80 4.47
N PRO A 36 5.65 10.28 5.69
CA PRO A 36 4.71 11.05 6.52
C PRO A 36 4.25 12.35 5.86
N GLN A 37 5.08 12.93 4.99
CA GLN A 37 4.74 14.14 4.23
C GLN A 37 3.73 13.90 3.10
N ALA A 38 3.57 12.66 2.62
CA ALA A 38 2.66 12.35 1.52
C ALA A 38 1.41 11.61 2.01
N ILE A 39 1.55 10.73 3.01
CA ILE A 39 0.46 9.89 3.50
C ILE A 39 0.29 10.13 4.98
N LYS A 40 -0.86 10.70 5.34
CA LYS A 40 -1.23 11.04 6.72
C LYS A 40 -1.65 9.81 7.50
N SER A 41 -2.52 8.99 6.92
CA SER A 41 -2.94 7.72 7.52
C SER A 41 -3.48 6.77 6.47
N ILE A 42 -3.55 5.50 6.83
CA ILE A 42 -4.25 4.48 6.06
C ILE A 42 -5.15 3.72 7.03
N GLU A 43 -6.44 3.70 6.74
CA GLU A 43 -7.47 3.13 7.61
C GLU A 43 -8.09 1.90 6.94
N ILE A 44 -8.35 0.86 7.71
CA ILE A 44 -9.03 -0.36 7.21
C ILE A 44 -10.52 -0.16 7.47
N ILE A 45 -11.30 0.03 6.39
CA ILE A 45 -12.75 0.25 6.48
C ILE A 45 -13.50 -1.08 6.61
N GLN A 46 -13.03 -2.12 5.92
CA GLN A 46 -13.67 -3.45 5.93
C GLN A 46 -12.61 -4.56 5.92
N GLY A 47 -12.89 -5.63 6.67
CA GLY A 47 -11.99 -6.78 6.81
C GLY A 47 -10.83 -6.52 7.77
N ASP A 48 -9.77 -7.31 7.63
CA ASP A 48 -8.56 -7.27 8.46
C ASP A 48 -7.37 -6.61 7.74
N GLY A 49 -7.57 -6.15 6.50
CA GLY A 49 -6.54 -5.55 5.66
C GLY A 49 -5.50 -6.54 5.12
N ARG A 50 -5.69 -7.83 5.36
CA ARG A 50 -4.76 -8.91 4.95
C ARG A 50 -5.43 -9.93 4.05
N ALA A 51 -6.70 -10.21 4.27
CA ALA A 51 -7.51 -11.12 3.47
C ALA A 51 -8.08 -10.43 2.23
N ALA A 52 -8.38 -11.23 1.20
CA ALA A 52 -9.07 -10.78 -0.01
C ALA A 52 -10.43 -10.16 0.34
N GLY A 53 -10.80 -9.09 -0.37
CA GLY A 53 -12.04 -8.34 -0.11
C GLY A 53 -11.92 -7.26 0.98
N SER A 54 -10.75 -7.09 1.60
CA SER A 54 -10.53 -5.97 2.53
C SER A 54 -10.51 -4.62 1.81
N ILE A 55 -11.04 -3.58 2.46
CA ILE A 55 -11.07 -2.20 1.94
C ILE A 55 -10.17 -1.32 2.81
N LYS A 56 -9.21 -0.62 2.18
CA LYS A 56 -8.31 0.34 2.83
C LYS A 56 -8.53 1.74 2.27
N GLN A 57 -8.74 2.72 3.14
CA GLN A 57 -8.73 4.14 2.79
C GLN A 57 -7.32 4.69 2.96
N ILE A 58 -6.83 5.47 1.99
CA ILE A 58 -5.56 6.18 2.11
C ILE A 58 -5.88 7.67 2.22
N ASN A 59 -5.48 8.27 3.34
CA ASN A 59 -5.60 9.71 3.56
C ASN A 59 -4.26 10.37 3.22
N VAL A 60 -4.25 11.14 2.14
CA VAL A 60 -3.08 11.90 1.67
C VAL A 60 -2.89 13.13 2.56
N ALA A 61 -1.64 13.56 2.74
CA ALA A 61 -1.34 14.79 3.46
C ALA A 61 -1.92 16.01 2.72
N GLU A 62 -2.34 17.02 3.49
CA GLU A 62 -2.96 18.24 2.97
C GLU A 62 -1.88 19.15 2.35
N GLY A 63 -2.14 19.68 1.16
CA GLY A 63 -1.22 20.61 0.47
C GLY A 63 -0.17 19.98 -0.44
N MET A 64 -0.40 18.74 -0.90
CA MET A 64 0.32 18.14 -2.02
C MET A 64 -0.10 18.74 -3.37
#